data_AF-A0AAE1P409-F1
#
_entry.id   AF-A0AAE1P409-F1
#
_cell.length_a   1.000
_cell.length_b   1.000
_cell.length_c   1.000
_cell.angle_alpha   90.00
_cell.angle_beta   90.00
_cell.angle_gamma   90.00
#
_symmetry.space_group_name_H-M   'P 1'
#
loop_
_entity.id
_entity.type
_entity.pdbx_description
1 polymer ?
#
loop_
_entity_poly.entity_id
_entity_poly.type
_entity_poly.pdbx_seq_one_letter_code
_entity_poly.pdbx_strand_id
1 'polypeptide(L)'
;MEEVDKILILSLNHLGCEIDENEVSSVGGLDVNGVVGGVVRCVKAINPDCDLPSSLPHNMAQRFRVAAAVAQAVKDVGYPGDVGYQSLLYPNETDIRKIFMFLIEKLPKDTAVVSDEPLNRASLVHREAKRKVSEALGRPWLPAHCCRVVRSHASHPSPVTHYGTYHIQPFSSAHYKFPPHPANVPPESREYYEHHLRRVTSVVGVSRMIATLLNTHAAQLQTSAVLLPTATKESEERIQLETIYSISSDMRAEEKVESKTEGTTETSITPQPSHLALSPFLAATQMVDVKESDKTAMEASSAPVQSEKKTTEEEVRARREEQITALQNDIDTISKKISECTEGIKETESTLVKVSEQMEQEEQQKQQQVADLKVKQKTSSLLPESQANLQRLKAGQKNSEEKMVRLQRQWEEHRQPLSEHLAQLSLQLNNSKTKREESVTELSLLRDKMRAMVQDAARKETALAQLKAQVEKMNKDINRSVYTKRIADISAKVRKQKREIERVLSDTRAIQKEINNLSGKLERTFTVVEGTAYKEAGSKEKVRAVYRAVAGVHEGCSQLVDIIRETGAIQREIADLREQVDLEKSKKVEETLEQLKVDLIQVKKENTLLKEQLL
;
A
#
# COMPACT_ATOMS: atom_id res chain seq x y z
N MET A 1 7.29 -36.12 17.19
CA MET A 1 8.09 -35.06 17.86
C MET A 1 7.87 -33.74 17.13
N GLU A 2 8.36 -33.58 15.90
CA GLU A 2 8.18 -32.34 15.12
C GLU A 2 6.72 -31.88 14.94
N GLU A 3 5.77 -32.80 14.79
CA GLU A 3 4.33 -32.47 14.68
C GLU A 3 3.77 -31.82 15.95
N VAL A 4 4.21 -32.30 17.14
CA VAL A 4 3.81 -31.72 18.43
C VAL A 4 4.41 -30.32 18.56
N ASP A 5 5.69 -30.16 18.19
CA ASP A 5 6.36 -28.85 18.22
C ASP A 5 5.69 -27.84 17.27
N LYS A 6 5.27 -28.26 16.08
CA LYS A 6 4.48 -27.43 15.15
C LYS A 6 3.15 -26.99 15.76
N ILE A 7 2.42 -27.90 16.41
CA ILE A 7 1.15 -27.55 17.10
C ILE A 7 1.41 -26.55 18.24
N LEU A 8 2.45 -26.77 19.06
CA LEU A 8 2.81 -25.86 20.16
C LEU A 8 3.17 -24.46 19.63
N ILE A 9 3.93 -24.36 18.53
CA ILE A 9 4.30 -23.08 17.90
C ILE A 9 3.05 -22.37 17.35
N LEU A 10 2.14 -23.08 16.67
CA LEU A 10 0.87 -22.53 16.19
C LEU A 10 -0.01 -22.03 17.34
N SER A 11 -0.08 -22.74 18.47
CA SER A 11 -0.80 -22.29 19.67
C SER A 11 -0.16 -21.05 20.29
N LEU A 12 1.17 -20.96 20.34
CA LEU A 12 1.88 -19.77 20.84
C LEU A 12 1.67 -18.56 19.92
N ASN A 13 1.65 -18.76 18.60
CA ASN A 13 1.30 -17.74 17.61
C ASN A 13 -0.16 -17.27 17.77
N HIS A 14 -1.11 -18.18 18.10
CA HIS A 14 -2.49 -17.81 18.40
C HIS A 14 -2.62 -16.92 19.66
N LEU A 15 -1.78 -17.17 20.68
CA LEU A 15 -1.62 -16.32 21.87
C LEU A 15 -0.79 -15.04 21.61
N GLY A 16 -0.55 -14.72 20.32
CA GLY A 16 0.09 -13.49 19.85
C GLY A 16 1.60 -13.45 20.02
N CYS A 17 2.28 -14.57 20.31
CA CYS A 17 3.74 -14.62 20.21
C CYS A 17 4.12 -14.43 18.75
N GLU A 18 4.96 -13.45 18.43
CA GLU A 18 5.44 -13.24 17.06
C GLU A 18 6.64 -14.17 16.81
N ILE A 19 6.38 -15.45 16.55
CA ILE A 19 7.39 -16.45 16.20
C ILE A 19 7.24 -16.74 14.70
N ASP A 20 8.25 -16.36 13.90
CA ASP A 20 8.23 -16.59 12.46
C ASP A 20 8.37 -18.09 12.15
N GLU A 21 7.35 -18.65 11.51
CA GLU A 21 7.22 -20.08 11.19
C GLU A 21 8.35 -20.59 10.27
N ASN A 22 9.09 -19.68 9.63
CA ASN A 22 10.20 -19.99 8.74
C ASN A 22 11.56 -20.12 9.44
N GLU A 23 11.72 -19.60 10.67
CA GLU A 23 13.01 -19.59 11.38
C GLU A 23 13.12 -20.66 12.47
N VAL A 24 12.01 -21.13 13.04
CA VAL A 24 12.01 -22.06 14.19
C VAL A 24 11.14 -23.29 13.91
N SER A 25 11.76 -24.40 13.51
CA SER A 25 11.06 -25.68 13.23
C SER A 25 10.90 -26.62 14.44
N SER A 26 11.51 -26.30 15.58
CA SER A 26 11.41 -27.07 16.83
C SER A 26 11.48 -26.15 18.05
N VAL A 27 10.86 -26.57 19.16
CA VAL A 27 10.79 -25.82 20.43
C VAL A 27 12.18 -25.47 20.99
N GLY A 28 13.24 -26.22 20.64
CA GLY A 28 14.63 -25.91 21.01
C GLY A 28 15.25 -24.68 20.31
N GLY A 29 14.66 -24.21 19.20
CA GLY A 29 15.13 -23.01 18.49
C GLY A 29 14.60 -21.69 19.05
N LEU A 30 13.79 -21.71 20.11
CA LEU A 30 13.25 -20.50 20.73
C LEU A 30 14.30 -19.82 21.61
N ASP A 31 14.58 -18.54 21.33
CA ASP A 31 15.41 -17.70 22.21
C ASP A 31 14.80 -17.60 23.63
N VAL A 32 15.65 -17.38 24.63
CA VAL A 32 15.29 -17.27 26.06
C VAL A 32 14.20 -16.21 26.28
N ASN A 33 14.21 -15.12 25.52
CA ASN A 33 13.17 -14.10 25.59
C ASN A 33 11.83 -14.59 25.00
N GLY A 34 11.87 -15.42 23.95
CA GLY A 34 10.71 -16.08 23.36
C GLY A 34 10.10 -17.13 24.28
N VAL A 35 10.92 -17.97 24.91
CA VAL A 35 10.46 -18.98 25.88
C VAL A 35 9.76 -18.32 27.08
N VAL A 36 10.40 -17.34 27.73
CA VAL A 36 9.79 -16.63 28.86
C VAL A 36 8.58 -15.80 28.43
N GLY A 37 8.63 -15.14 27.26
CA GLY A 37 7.51 -14.40 26.70
C GLY A 37 6.28 -15.27 26.44
N GLY A 38 6.49 -16.47 25.87
CA GLY A 38 5.43 -17.47 25.66
C GLY A 38 4.84 -17.96 26.97
N VAL A 39 5.67 -18.38 27.92
CA VAL A 39 5.22 -18.87 29.24
C VAL A 39 4.41 -17.80 29.98
N VAL A 40 4.87 -16.55 30.02
CA VAL A 40 4.14 -15.43 30.66
C VAL A 40 2.77 -15.21 30.00
N ARG A 41 2.67 -15.30 28.67
CA ARG A 41 1.39 -15.13 27.96
C ARG A 41 0.43 -16.29 28.21
N CYS A 42 0.89 -17.53 28.21
CA CYS A 42 0.07 -18.67 28.59
C CYS A 42 -0.45 -18.54 30.03
N VAL A 43 0.42 -18.16 30.98
CA VAL A 43 0.02 -17.95 32.39
C VAL A 43 -1.00 -16.80 32.52
N LYS A 44 -0.83 -15.68 31.80
CA LYS A 44 -1.82 -14.58 31.79
C LYS A 44 -3.16 -14.95 31.13
N ALA A 45 -3.16 -15.85 30.17
CA ALA A 45 -4.39 -16.37 29.57
C ALA A 45 -5.15 -17.33 30.50
N ILE A 46 -4.45 -17.99 31.44
CA ILE A 46 -5.07 -18.83 32.47
C ILE A 46 -5.53 -17.98 33.66
N ASN A 47 -4.67 -17.09 34.15
CA ASN A 47 -4.92 -16.21 35.29
C ASN A 47 -4.74 -14.73 34.87
N PRO A 48 -5.83 -14.00 34.56
CA PRO A 48 -5.75 -12.62 34.07
C PRO A 48 -5.19 -11.63 35.12
N ASP A 49 -5.26 -11.97 36.41
CA ASP A 49 -4.78 -11.14 37.53
C ASP A 49 -3.26 -11.24 37.78
N CYS A 50 -2.53 -12.08 37.02
CA CYS A 50 -1.09 -12.27 37.20
C CYS A 50 -0.25 -11.13 36.57
N ASP A 51 0.20 -10.19 37.40
CA ASP A 51 0.96 -9.01 36.97
C ASP A 51 2.46 -9.30 36.72
N LEU A 52 2.73 -10.13 35.69
CA LEU A 52 4.08 -10.50 35.24
C LEU A 52 4.57 -9.67 34.04
N PRO A 53 5.86 -9.28 33.99
CA PRO A 53 6.41 -8.54 32.85
C PRO A 53 6.54 -9.43 31.60
N SER A 54 6.12 -8.91 30.44
CA SER A 54 6.11 -9.64 29.16
C SER A 54 7.46 -9.72 28.43
N SER A 55 8.53 -9.18 29.02
CA SER A 55 9.89 -9.23 28.47
C SER A 55 10.95 -9.27 29.59
N LEU A 56 12.10 -9.89 29.32
CA LEU A 56 13.19 -10.00 30.29
C LEU A 56 14.02 -8.70 30.33
N PRO A 57 14.27 -8.12 31.52
CA PRO A 57 15.11 -6.93 31.65
C PRO A 57 16.57 -7.21 31.27
N HIS A 58 17.34 -6.18 30.91
CA HIS A 58 18.73 -6.37 30.43
C HIS A 58 19.71 -6.81 31.54
N ASN A 59 19.44 -6.48 32.81
CA ASN A 59 20.30 -6.81 33.95
C ASN A 59 20.06 -8.24 34.46
N MET A 60 21.12 -9.06 34.54
CA MET A 60 21.04 -10.47 34.99
C MET A 60 20.38 -10.64 36.38
N ALA A 61 20.69 -9.79 37.35
CA ALA A 61 20.11 -9.87 38.70
C ALA A 61 18.60 -9.52 38.74
N GLN A 62 18.09 -8.88 37.68
CA GLN A 62 16.65 -8.68 37.48
C GLN A 62 16.06 -9.87 36.69
N ARG A 63 16.77 -10.42 35.69
CA ARG A 63 16.35 -11.64 34.96
C ARG A 63 16.11 -12.82 35.90
N PHE A 64 17.01 -13.07 36.85
CA PHE A 64 16.84 -14.14 37.84
C PHE A 64 15.58 -13.96 38.68
N ARG A 65 15.28 -12.73 39.13
CA ARG A 65 14.07 -12.43 39.92
C ARG A 65 12.79 -12.60 39.09
N VAL A 66 12.78 -12.08 37.85
CA VAL A 66 11.64 -12.23 36.94
C VAL A 66 11.39 -13.71 36.61
N ALA A 67 12.43 -14.46 36.22
CA ALA A 67 12.27 -15.87 35.91
C ALA A 67 11.90 -16.73 37.13
N ALA A 68 12.36 -16.38 38.33
CA ALA A 68 11.89 -17.03 39.56
C ALA A 68 10.40 -16.77 39.83
N ALA A 69 9.93 -15.53 39.61
CA ALA A 69 8.50 -15.20 39.73
C ALA A 69 7.64 -15.91 38.66
N VAL A 70 8.13 -16.01 37.42
CA VAL A 70 7.44 -16.75 36.34
C VAL A 70 7.42 -18.25 36.64
N ALA A 71 8.53 -18.83 37.11
CA ALA A 71 8.59 -20.23 37.52
C ALA A 71 7.64 -20.53 38.70
N GLN A 72 7.53 -19.61 39.66
CA GLN A 72 6.56 -19.72 40.75
C GLN A 72 5.12 -19.67 40.22
N ALA A 73 4.78 -18.73 39.33
CA ALA A 73 3.44 -18.67 38.75
C ALA A 73 3.08 -19.94 37.94
N VAL A 74 4.04 -20.58 37.27
CA VAL A 74 3.82 -21.89 36.61
C VAL A 74 3.58 -23.02 37.64
N LYS A 75 4.23 -22.97 38.81
CA LYS A 75 3.94 -23.87 39.94
C LYS A 75 2.58 -23.60 40.57
N ASP A 76 2.17 -22.34 40.69
CA ASP A 76 0.87 -21.93 41.24
C ASP A 76 -0.30 -22.34 40.33
N VAL A 77 -0.07 -22.43 39.01
CA VAL A 77 -1.00 -23.05 38.02
C VAL A 77 -1.07 -24.59 38.15
N GLY A 78 -0.23 -25.20 39.00
CA GLY A 78 -0.28 -26.63 39.35
C GLY A 78 0.59 -27.54 38.48
N TYR A 79 1.68 -27.03 37.90
CA TYR A 79 2.59 -27.86 37.11
C TYR A 79 3.28 -28.94 37.97
N PRO A 80 3.25 -30.23 37.59
CA PRO A 80 3.68 -31.34 38.44
C PRO A 80 5.21 -31.58 38.48
N GLY A 81 6.00 -30.89 37.65
CA GLY A 81 7.47 -31.02 37.63
C GLY A 81 8.18 -29.87 38.34
N ASP A 82 9.46 -30.04 38.67
CA ASP A 82 10.23 -28.95 39.27
C ASP A 82 10.67 -27.91 38.22
N VAL A 83 9.98 -26.76 38.20
CA VAL A 83 10.37 -25.59 37.39
C VAL A 83 11.09 -24.58 38.28
N GLY A 84 12.34 -24.30 37.93
CA GLY A 84 13.14 -23.24 38.54
C GLY A 84 13.44 -22.12 37.55
N TYR A 85 14.07 -21.05 38.03
CA TYR A 85 14.62 -20.01 37.15
C TYR A 85 15.64 -20.59 36.16
N GLN A 86 16.33 -21.68 36.53
CA GLN A 86 17.30 -22.37 35.67
C GLN A 86 16.63 -22.95 34.41
N SER A 87 15.47 -23.58 34.56
CA SER A 87 14.68 -24.16 33.45
C SER A 87 14.21 -23.12 32.43
N LEU A 88 14.14 -21.84 32.82
CA LEU A 88 13.69 -20.73 31.98
C LEU A 88 14.85 -19.89 31.42
N LEU A 89 15.94 -19.67 32.16
CA LEU A 89 17.13 -18.96 31.65
C LEU A 89 18.06 -19.87 30.82
N TYR A 90 18.07 -21.17 31.11
CA TYR A 90 18.88 -22.18 30.43
C TYR A 90 17.95 -23.25 29.84
N PRO A 91 17.23 -22.91 28.76
CA PRO A 91 16.21 -23.77 28.15
C PRO A 91 16.75 -25.15 27.77
N ASN A 92 16.10 -26.21 28.27
CA ASN A 92 16.28 -27.60 27.83
C ASN A 92 15.04 -28.05 27.05
N GLU A 93 15.22 -28.55 25.82
CA GLU A 93 14.13 -28.86 24.88
C GLU A 93 13.05 -29.77 25.49
N THR A 94 13.45 -30.78 26.26
CA THR A 94 12.52 -31.74 26.87
C THR A 94 11.64 -31.12 27.94
N ASP A 95 12.12 -30.07 28.61
CA ASP A 95 11.45 -29.51 29.78
C ASP A 95 10.58 -28.32 29.39
N ILE A 96 11.04 -27.50 28.42
CA ILE A 96 10.21 -26.48 27.76
C ILE A 96 8.99 -27.13 27.08
N ARG A 97 9.19 -28.24 26.37
CA ARG A 97 8.09 -28.96 25.70
C ARG A 97 7.03 -29.43 26.70
N LYS A 98 7.43 -29.99 27.86
CA LYS A 98 6.51 -30.39 28.94
C LYS A 98 5.77 -29.18 29.53
N ILE A 99 6.49 -28.08 29.78
CA ILE A 99 5.92 -26.83 30.32
C ILE A 99 4.87 -26.27 29.35
N PHE A 100 5.18 -26.15 28.05
CA PHE A 100 4.21 -25.65 27.07
C PHE A 100 3.04 -26.61 26.83
N MET A 101 3.25 -27.92 26.76
CA MET A 101 2.15 -28.89 26.67
C MET A 101 1.17 -28.75 27.84
N PHE A 102 1.68 -28.68 29.08
CA PHE A 102 0.84 -28.49 30.26
C PHE A 102 0.12 -27.14 30.25
N LEU A 103 0.83 -26.04 29.97
CA LEU A 103 0.22 -24.71 29.96
C LEU A 103 -0.86 -24.59 28.88
N ILE A 104 -0.65 -25.16 27.69
CA ILE A 104 -1.64 -25.16 26.61
C ILE A 104 -2.85 -26.05 26.94
N GLU A 105 -2.66 -27.19 27.62
CA GLU A 105 -3.76 -28.01 28.13
C GLU A 105 -4.62 -27.30 29.20
N LYS A 106 -4.01 -26.36 29.94
CA LYS A 106 -4.65 -25.58 31.01
C LYS A 106 -5.24 -24.23 30.58
N LEU A 107 -5.05 -23.80 29.33
CA LEU A 107 -5.73 -22.62 28.81
C LEU A 107 -7.25 -22.77 28.95
N PRO A 108 -7.99 -21.67 29.21
CA PRO A 108 -9.43 -21.68 29.07
C PRO A 108 -9.78 -22.18 27.67
N LYS A 109 -10.58 -23.23 27.59
CA LYS A 109 -11.13 -23.71 26.32
C LYS A 109 -12.23 -22.74 25.89
N ASP A 110 -11.81 -21.58 25.40
CA ASP A 110 -12.69 -20.66 24.70
C ASP A 110 -13.47 -21.43 23.65
N THR A 111 -14.76 -21.12 23.53
CA THR A 111 -15.78 -21.85 22.78
C THR A 111 -15.67 -21.66 21.26
N ALA A 112 -14.45 -21.80 20.73
CA ALA A 112 -14.24 -22.21 19.36
C ALA A 112 -14.63 -23.70 19.24
N VAL A 113 -15.89 -23.95 18.89
CA VAL A 113 -16.33 -25.27 18.41
C VAL A 113 -15.41 -25.67 17.26
N VAL A 114 -14.59 -26.70 17.48
CA VAL A 114 -13.86 -27.39 16.41
C VAL A 114 -14.89 -28.25 15.68
N SER A 115 -15.66 -27.61 14.81
CA SER A 115 -16.50 -28.26 13.81
C SER A 115 -15.78 -28.24 12.47
N ASP A 116 -15.51 -29.42 11.92
CA ASP A 116 -14.99 -29.63 10.55
C ASP A 116 -16.05 -29.28 9.50
N GLU A 117 -16.52 -28.04 9.50
CA GLU A 117 -17.51 -27.52 8.57
C GLU A 117 -16.91 -26.33 7.82
N PRO A 118 -16.95 -26.30 6.47
CA PRO A 118 -16.16 -25.35 5.69
C PRO A 118 -16.58 -23.92 6.00
N LEU A 119 -15.65 -23.13 6.56
CA LEU A 119 -15.91 -21.78 7.05
C LEU A 119 -16.73 -20.96 6.04
N ASN A 120 -18.00 -20.72 6.39
CA ASN A 120 -18.91 -19.95 5.58
C ASN A 120 -18.26 -18.60 5.20
N ARG A 121 -18.28 -18.24 3.91
CA ARG A 121 -17.59 -17.05 3.40
C ARG A 121 -17.98 -15.78 4.17
N ALA A 122 -19.23 -15.73 4.66
CA ALA A 122 -19.71 -14.66 5.54
C ALA A 122 -18.99 -14.62 6.90
N SER A 123 -18.75 -15.75 7.58
CA SER A 123 -18.05 -15.78 8.87
C SER A 123 -16.57 -15.45 8.74
N LEU A 124 -15.92 -15.83 7.63
CA LEU A 124 -14.58 -15.37 7.27
C LEU A 124 -14.53 -13.85 7.07
N VAL A 125 -15.48 -13.29 6.32
CA VAL A 125 -15.59 -11.84 6.12
C VAL A 125 -15.87 -11.11 7.44
N HIS A 126 -16.76 -11.60 8.30
CA HIS A 126 -16.99 -11.02 9.63
C HIS A 126 -15.75 -11.10 10.53
N ARG A 127 -15.00 -12.21 10.51
CA ARG A 127 -13.75 -12.37 11.28
C ARG A 127 -12.68 -11.39 10.79
N GLU A 128 -12.47 -11.29 9.49
CA GLU A 128 -11.48 -10.38 8.91
C GLU A 128 -11.90 -8.91 9.02
N ALA A 129 -13.20 -8.60 8.91
CA ALA A 129 -13.74 -7.27 9.18
C ALA A 129 -13.56 -6.89 10.66
N LYS A 130 -13.89 -7.77 11.61
CA LYS A 130 -13.64 -7.55 13.05
C LYS A 130 -12.16 -7.31 13.30
N ARG A 131 -11.28 -8.13 12.73
CA ARG A 131 -9.82 -7.97 12.81
C ARG A 131 -9.36 -6.62 12.25
N LYS A 132 -9.83 -6.22 11.07
CA LYS A 132 -9.48 -4.95 10.41
C LYS A 132 -10.05 -3.72 11.11
N VAL A 133 -11.25 -3.81 11.67
CA VAL A 133 -11.86 -2.74 12.47
C VAL A 133 -11.09 -2.57 13.79
N SER A 134 -10.73 -3.64 14.50
CA SER A 134 -9.86 -3.56 15.67
C SER A 134 -8.46 -3.01 15.34
N GLU A 135 -7.85 -3.45 14.23
CA GLU A 135 -6.57 -2.92 13.71
C GLU A 135 -6.67 -1.42 13.35
N ALA A 136 -7.85 -0.94 12.95
CA ALA A 136 -8.10 0.46 12.62
C ALA A 136 -8.44 1.33 13.84
N LEU A 137 -9.20 0.81 14.83
CA LEU A 137 -9.54 1.50 16.07
C LEU A 137 -8.34 1.63 17.02
N GLY A 138 -7.42 0.66 16.99
CA GLY A 138 -6.13 0.73 17.67
C GLY A 138 -5.14 1.70 17.00
N ARG A 139 -5.41 2.17 15.78
CA ARG A 139 -4.60 3.19 15.10
C ARG A 139 -5.06 4.60 15.49
N PRO A 140 -4.12 5.56 15.58
CA PRO A 140 -4.49 6.94 15.83
C PRO A 140 -5.25 7.53 14.64
N TRP A 141 -6.33 8.25 14.93
CA TRP A 141 -7.09 8.93 13.88
C TRP A 141 -6.23 10.04 13.27
N LEU A 142 -5.95 9.90 11.97
CA LEU A 142 -5.13 10.82 11.19
C LEU A 142 -5.86 11.15 9.88
N PRO A 143 -5.85 12.42 9.46
CA PRO A 143 -6.36 12.80 8.14
C PRO A 143 -5.68 12.00 7.01
N ALA A 144 -6.42 11.71 5.93
CA ALA A 144 -5.98 10.80 4.87
C ALA A 144 -4.62 11.18 4.22
N HIS A 145 -4.29 12.47 4.18
CA HIS A 145 -3.00 12.96 3.69
C HIS A 145 -1.82 12.64 4.64
N CYS A 146 -2.05 12.59 5.96
CA CYS A 146 -1.04 12.21 6.96
C CYS A 146 -0.81 10.70 7.03
N CYS A 147 -1.79 9.88 6.66
CA CYS A 147 -1.71 8.42 6.72
C CYS A 147 -0.56 7.81 5.90
N ARG A 148 -0.10 8.47 4.82
CA ARG A 148 1.07 8.00 4.05
C ARG A 148 2.38 8.14 4.83
N VAL A 149 2.52 9.20 5.62
CA VAL A 149 3.74 9.51 6.38
C VAL A 149 3.95 8.49 7.51
N VAL A 150 2.89 8.06 8.18
CA VAL A 150 3.00 7.02 9.22
C VAL A 150 3.30 5.65 8.63
N ARG A 151 2.73 5.32 7.45
CA ARG A 151 3.00 4.04 6.77
C ARG A 151 4.44 3.88 6.28
N SER A 152 5.18 4.96 5.99
CA SER A 152 6.59 4.86 5.59
C SER A 152 7.56 4.62 6.75
N HIS A 153 7.13 4.79 8.00
CA HIS A 153 7.97 4.62 9.21
C HIS A 153 7.54 3.44 10.10
N ALA A 154 6.58 2.63 9.66
CA ALA A 154 6.01 1.51 10.42
C ALA A 154 6.91 0.25 10.48
N SER A 155 8.15 0.30 9.99
CA SER A 155 9.08 -0.85 9.99
C SER A 155 9.78 -1.11 11.33
N HIS A 156 9.52 -0.28 12.34
CA HIS A 156 10.01 -0.47 13.70
C HIS A 156 8.86 -0.24 14.71
N PRO A 157 8.74 -1.04 15.78
CA PRO A 157 7.66 -0.92 16.79
C PRO A 157 7.74 0.35 17.66
N SER A 158 8.73 1.21 17.40
CA SER A 158 8.81 2.61 17.84
C SER A 158 9.59 3.35 16.75
N PRO A 159 9.00 4.33 16.04
CA PRO A 159 9.13 5.71 16.51
C PRO A 159 8.00 6.65 16.02
N VAL A 160 6.79 6.57 16.60
CA VAL A 160 5.78 7.63 16.41
C VAL A 160 5.87 8.70 17.50
N THR A 161 6.48 8.38 18.65
CA THR A 161 6.57 9.20 19.87
C THR A 161 7.46 10.44 19.80
N HIS A 162 8.31 10.59 18.78
CA HIS A 162 9.29 11.69 18.74
C HIS A 162 8.79 13.01 18.11
N TYR A 163 7.59 13.04 17.50
CA TYR A 163 7.02 14.26 16.91
C TYR A 163 5.61 14.55 17.43
N GLY A 164 5.51 15.12 18.64
CA GLY A 164 4.29 15.75 19.15
C GLY A 164 3.13 14.82 19.55
N THR A 165 3.34 13.50 19.57
CA THR A 165 2.24 12.52 19.74
C THR A 165 1.96 12.10 21.18
N TYR A 166 2.47 12.80 22.19
CA TYR A 166 2.27 12.46 23.61
C TYR A 166 0.77 12.39 24.02
N HIS A 167 -0.10 13.09 23.29
CA HIS A 167 -1.56 13.09 23.49
C HIS A 167 -2.33 12.14 22.57
N ILE A 168 -1.64 11.37 21.73
CA ILE A 168 -2.30 10.42 20.83
C ILE A 168 -2.65 9.15 21.62
N GLN A 169 -3.94 8.95 21.82
CA GLN A 169 -4.53 7.77 22.46
C GLN A 169 -5.41 7.02 21.44
N PRO A 170 -5.63 5.70 21.60
CA PRO A 170 -6.65 4.97 20.86
C PRO A 170 -8.03 5.62 20.99
N PHE A 171 -8.90 5.46 20.00
CA PHE A 171 -10.24 6.06 20.05
C PHE A 171 -11.03 5.51 21.26
N SER A 172 -11.32 6.40 22.22
CA SER A 172 -11.96 6.05 23.49
C SER A 172 -12.95 7.15 23.88
N SER A 173 -14.25 6.85 23.73
CA SER A 173 -15.34 7.70 24.21
C SER A 173 -15.86 7.19 25.55
N ALA A 174 -16.07 8.08 26.52
CA ALA A 174 -16.85 7.79 27.73
C ALA A 174 -18.33 8.07 27.48
N HIS A 175 -19.23 7.54 28.33
CA HIS A 175 -20.65 7.84 28.25
C HIS A 175 -20.96 9.15 29.01
N TYR A 176 -20.98 10.29 28.31
CA TYR A 176 -21.37 11.57 28.90
C TYR A 176 -22.85 11.86 28.62
N LYS A 177 -23.59 12.31 29.64
CA LYS A 177 -24.95 12.87 29.46
C LYS A 177 -24.85 14.37 29.61
N PHE A 178 -25.26 15.11 28.59
CA PHE A 178 -25.40 16.57 28.69
C PHE A 178 -26.44 16.93 29.76
N PRO A 179 -26.26 18.07 30.46
CA PRO A 179 -27.33 18.68 31.26
C PRO A 179 -28.60 18.85 30.41
N PRO A 180 -29.80 18.67 30.98
CA PRO A 180 -31.03 19.03 30.29
C PRO A 180 -31.02 20.53 29.93
N HIS A 181 -31.66 20.91 28.83
CA HIS A 181 -31.84 22.32 28.48
C HIS A 181 -32.49 23.06 29.68
N PRO A 182 -32.07 24.29 30.05
CA PRO A 182 -32.52 24.98 31.27
C PRO A 182 -34.04 25.20 31.40
N ALA A 183 -34.81 24.98 30.32
CA ALA A 183 -36.26 24.96 30.30
C ALA A 183 -36.87 23.71 30.98
N ASN A 184 -36.16 22.57 30.96
CA ASN A 184 -36.60 21.27 31.51
C ASN A 184 -35.98 20.97 32.89
N VAL A 185 -35.44 21.97 33.58
CA VAL A 185 -34.71 21.81 34.85
C VAL A 185 -35.49 22.49 35.99
N PRO A 186 -35.80 21.81 37.11
CA PRO A 186 -36.42 22.41 38.29
C PRO A 186 -35.59 23.58 38.85
N PRO A 187 -36.23 24.60 39.46
CA PRO A 187 -35.53 25.80 39.92
C PRO A 187 -34.42 25.51 40.93
N GLU A 188 -34.65 24.59 41.86
CA GLU A 188 -33.67 24.14 42.87
C GLU A 188 -32.40 23.53 42.25
N SER A 189 -32.52 22.93 41.07
CA SER A 189 -31.38 22.32 40.38
C SER A 189 -30.60 23.33 39.55
N ARG A 190 -31.19 24.45 39.14
CA ARG A 190 -30.54 25.45 38.26
C ARG A 190 -29.28 26.03 38.89
N GLU A 191 -29.31 26.35 40.18
CA GLU A 191 -28.15 26.89 40.91
C GLU A 191 -26.94 25.94 40.86
N TYR A 192 -27.18 24.62 40.94
CA TYR A 192 -26.13 23.60 40.75
C TYR A 192 -25.60 23.56 39.31
N TYR A 193 -26.47 23.64 38.30
CA TYR A 193 -26.07 23.67 36.89
C TYR A 193 -25.36 24.97 36.47
N GLU A 194 -25.61 26.10 37.15
CA GLU A 194 -24.99 27.40 36.86
C GLU A 194 -23.67 27.62 37.63
N HIS A 195 -23.60 27.22 38.90
CA HIS A 195 -22.45 27.53 39.78
C HIS A 195 -21.57 26.34 40.17
N HIS A 196 -22.06 25.11 40.06
CA HIS A 196 -21.34 23.91 40.52
C HIS A 196 -21.04 22.88 39.41
N LEU A 197 -21.42 23.17 38.17
CA LEU A 197 -21.16 22.27 37.05
C LEU A 197 -19.66 22.11 36.76
N ARG A 198 -19.15 20.90 36.98
CA ARG A 198 -17.79 20.55 36.58
C ARG A 198 -17.65 20.60 35.06
N ARG A 199 -16.58 21.25 34.57
CA ARG A 199 -16.26 21.34 33.13
C ARG A 199 -16.19 19.93 32.52
N VAL A 200 -16.70 19.75 31.30
CA VAL A 200 -16.69 18.44 30.60
C VAL A 200 -15.29 17.82 30.55
N THR A 201 -14.25 18.65 30.38
CA THR A 201 -12.83 18.26 30.45
C THR A 201 -12.42 17.56 31.75
N SER A 202 -13.02 17.95 32.88
CA SER A 202 -12.74 17.39 34.21
C SER A 202 -13.58 16.14 34.56
N VAL A 203 -14.67 15.91 33.82
CA VAL A 203 -15.53 14.72 33.99
C VAL A 203 -15.07 13.57 33.09
N VAL A 204 -14.66 13.88 31.86
CA VAL A 204 -14.31 12.90 30.81
C VAL A 204 -12.79 12.73 30.65
N GLY A 205 -12.00 13.72 31.10
CA GLY A 205 -10.57 13.81 30.82
C GLY A 205 -10.30 14.43 29.44
N VAL A 206 -9.26 15.27 29.34
CA VAL A 206 -8.92 16.03 28.13
C VAL A 206 -8.76 15.12 26.91
N SER A 207 -8.06 13.99 27.07
CA SER A 207 -7.76 13.04 25.97
C SER A 207 -9.00 12.33 25.38
N ARG A 208 -10.10 12.21 26.14
CA ARG A 208 -11.34 11.54 25.69
C ARG A 208 -12.45 12.52 25.32
N MET A 209 -12.23 13.82 25.52
CA MET A 209 -13.24 14.87 25.37
C MET A 209 -13.88 14.89 23.98
N ILE A 210 -13.07 14.98 22.92
CA ILE A 210 -13.57 15.12 21.53
C ILE A 210 -14.34 13.87 21.09
N ALA A 211 -13.78 12.68 21.31
CA ALA A 211 -14.43 11.41 20.99
C ALA A 211 -15.78 11.25 21.71
N THR A 212 -15.83 11.64 22.99
CA THR A 212 -17.04 11.60 23.80
C THR A 212 -18.09 12.60 23.30
N LEU A 213 -17.72 13.86 23.08
CA LEU A 213 -18.62 14.89 22.56
C LEU A 213 -19.22 14.48 21.21
N LEU A 214 -18.39 14.02 20.26
CA LEU A 214 -18.85 13.56 18.95
C LEU A 214 -19.83 12.38 19.05
N ASN A 215 -19.54 11.38 19.90
CA ASN A 215 -20.41 10.23 20.08
C ASN A 215 -21.76 10.65 20.73
N THR A 216 -21.74 11.53 21.74
CA THR A 216 -22.96 12.04 22.36
C THR A 216 -23.80 12.91 21.42
N HIS A 217 -23.17 13.71 20.57
CA HIS A 217 -23.87 14.53 19.58
C HIS A 217 -24.46 13.66 18.45
N ALA A 218 -23.75 12.61 18.02
CA ALA A 218 -24.29 11.62 17.08
C ALA A 218 -25.52 10.90 17.65
N ALA A 219 -25.47 10.49 18.92
CA ALA A 219 -26.63 9.90 19.60
C ALA A 219 -27.80 10.90 19.72
N GLN A 220 -27.54 12.17 20.03
CA GLN A 220 -28.56 13.22 20.06
C GLN A 220 -29.21 13.42 18.67
N LEU A 221 -28.40 13.53 17.61
CA LEU A 221 -28.91 13.65 16.24
C LEU A 221 -29.75 12.44 15.81
N GLN A 222 -29.36 11.22 16.19
CA GLN A 222 -30.18 10.03 15.97
C GLN A 222 -31.52 10.09 16.71
N THR A 223 -31.55 10.59 17.96
CA THR A 223 -32.83 10.79 18.69
C THR A 223 -33.67 11.95 18.13
N SER A 224 -33.06 12.94 17.48
CA SER A 224 -33.77 14.07 16.85
C SER A 224 -34.23 13.81 15.41
N ALA A 225 -33.78 12.73 14.77
CA ALA A 225 -34.08 12.41 13.36
C ALA A 225 -35.54 11.96 13.09
N VAL A 226 -36.46 12.13 14.05
CA VAL A 226 -37.88 11.76 13.92
C VAL A 226 -38.71 12.83 13.18
N LEU A 227 -38.21 14.06 12.99
CA LEU A 227 -38.97 15.14 12.34
C LEU A 227 -38.16 15.95 11.31
N LEU A 228 -38.23 15.54 10.04
CA LEU A 228 -37.98 16.43 8.89
C LEU A 228 -38.65 15.86 7.62
N PRO A 229 -39.82 16.38 7.20
CA PRO A 229 -40.50 15.94 5.98
C PRO A 229 -39.90 16.51 4.69
N THR A 230 -39.54 15.61 3.76
CA THR A 230 -39.63 15.75 2.29
C THR A 230 -39.05 16.98 1.57
N ALA A 231 -37.87 16.80 0.95
CA ALA A 231 -37.48 17.26 -0.40
C ALA A 231 -36.07 16.69 -0.70
N THR A 232 -35.71 16.07 -1.83
CA THR A 232 -36.37 15.80 -3.12
C THR A 232 -36.16 14.32 -3.54
N LYS A 233 -36.86 13.86 -4.58
CA LYS A 233 -36.63 12.54 -5.20
C LYS A 233 -35.33 12.55 -6.01
N GLU A 234 -34.38 11.65 -5.72
CA GLU A 234 -33.43 11.13 -6.73
C GLU A 234 -32.68 9.88 -6.22
N SER A 235 -32.57 8.87 -7.08
CA SER A 235 -31.76 7.63 -6.95
C SER A 235 -31.94 6.75 -5.69
N GLU A 236 -32.59 5.60 -5.89
CA GLU A 236 -32.52 4.45 -5.00
C GLU A 236 -31.13 3.77 -5.10
N GLU A 237 -30.23 4.03 -4.16
CA GLU A 237 -29.09 3.12 -3.87
C GLU A 237 -28.48 3.39 -2.47
N ARG A 238 -29.35 3.57 -1.46
CA ARG A 238 -28.89 3.67 -0.05
C ARG A 238 -28.68 2.28 0.54
N ILE A 239 -27.42 1.85 0.53
CA ILE A 239 -26.91 0.72 1.31
C ILE A 239 -27.42 0.84 2.76
N GLN A 240 -28.13 -0.18 3.24
CA GLN A 240 -28.66 -0.24 4.61
C GLN A 240 -27.51 -0.29 5.62
N LEU A 241 -27.22 0.85 6.26
CA LEU A 241 -26.21 0.97 7.31
C LEU A 241 -26.74 0.62 8.73
N GLU A 242 -27.94 0.05 8.83
CA GLU A 242 -28.52 -0.38 10.12
C GLU A 242 -27.71 -1.50 10.78
N THR A 243 -27.08 -2.39 10.00
CA THR A 243 -26.37 -3.58 10.50
C THR A 243 -25.15 -3.26 11.38
N ILE A 244 -24.63 -2.03 11.34
CA ILE A 244 -23.45 -1.63 12.14
C ILE A 244 -23.84 -1.28 13.59
N TYR A 245 -25.08 -0.85 13.85
CA TYR A 245 -25.50 -0.42 15.19
C TYR A 245 -26.14 -1.53 16.04
N SER A 246 -26.75 -2.55 15.43
CA SER A 246 -27.29 -3.71 16.18
C SER A 246 -26.20 -4.50 16.92
N ILE A 247 -24.99 -4.56 16.38
CA ILE A 247 -23.83 -5.20 17.03
C ILE A 247 -23.45 -4.49 18.35
N SER A 248 -23.92 -3.26 18.57
CA SER A 248 -23.69 -2.49 19.80
C SER A 248 -24.78 -2.66 20.87
N SER A 249 -25.96 -3.23 20.55
CA SER A 249 -26.99 -3.53 21.55
C SER A 249 -26.73 -4.83 22.30
N ASP A 250 -26.13 -5.81 21.63
CA ASP A 250 -26.06 -7.18 22.16
C ASP A 250 -24.99 -7.32 23.26
N MET A 251 -23.96 -6.46 23.23
CA MET A 251 -22.99 -6.29 24.34
C MET A 251 -23.58 -5.59 25.58
N ARG A 252 -24.87 -5.24 25.59
CA ARG A 252 -25.53 -4.47 26.67
C ARG A 252 -26.49 -5.30 27.54
N ALA A 253 -26.61 -6.60 27.27
CA ALA A 253 -27.59 -7.47 27.91
C ALA A 253 -27.04 -8.33 29.08
N GLU A 254 -25.72 -8.52 29.18
CA GLU A 254 -25.09 -9.39 30.19
C GLU A 254 -24.29 -8.62 31.25
N GLU A 255 -24.95 -7.72 31.99
CA GLU A 255 -24.45 -7.29 33.30
C GLU A 255 -25.61 -6.83 34.20
N LYS A 256 -26.26 -7.80 34.87
CA LYS A 256 -27.30 -7.53 35.87
C LYS A 256 -27.28 -8.56 37.00
N VAL A 257 -26.36 -8.37 37.93
CA VAL A 257 -26.34 -9.07 39.23
C VAL A 257 -26.68 -8.09 40.35
N GLU A 258 -27.44 -8.60 41.30
CA GLU A 258 -28.25 -7.94 42.32
C GLU A 258 -27.51 -6.99 43.29
N SER A 259 -28.21 -5.93 43.73
CA SER A 259 -28.37 -5.65 45.17
C SER A 259 -29.64 -4.83 45.43
N LYS A 260 -30.30 -5.12 46.57
CA LYS A 260 -31.62 -4.61 47.00
C LYS A 260 -31.48 -3.41 47.93
N THR A 261 -32.47 -2.51 47.93
CA THR A 261 -33.26 -1.98 49.09
C THR A 261 -34.07 -0.75 48.60
N GLU A 262 -35.40 -0.85 48.49
CA GLU A 262 -36.40 -0.33 49.46
C GLU A 262 -36.60 1.19 49.41
N GLY A 263 -37.85 1.66 49.23
CA GLY A 263 -38.16 3.10 49.12
C GLY A 263 -39.44 3.46 48.37
N THR A 264 -40.58 2.98 48.87
CA THR A 264 -41.98 3.30 48.55
C THR A 264 -42.26 4.69 47.92
N THR A 265 -42.96 4.77 46.79
CA THR A 265 -44.36 5.27 46.70
C THR A 265 -44.91 5.26 45.26
N GLU A 266 -46.24 5.20 45.16
CA GLU A 266 -47.07 5.25 43.93
C GLU A 266 -46.95 6.65 43.26
N THR A 267 -47.30 6.90 41.99
CA THR A 267 -48.57 6.59 41.31
C THR A 267 -48.41 6.64 39.77
N SER A 268 -49.33 5.99 39.06
CA SER A 268 -49.46 5.96 37.60
C SER A 268 -50.04 7.27 37.00
N ILE A 269 -49.75 7.54 35.71
CA ILE A 269 -50.71 7.79 34.60
C ILE A 269 -50.01 8.36 33.34
N THR A 270 -50.56 8.01 32.18
CA THR A 270 -50.15 8.26 30.78
C THR A 270 -50.53 9.69 30.24
N PRO A 271 -50.18 10.10 28.99
CA PRO A 271 -49.57 11.43 28.79
C PRO A 271 -50.30 12.44 27.86
N GLN A 272 -49.76 13.69 27.86
CA GLN A 272 -49.89 14.75 26.82
C GLN A 272 -51.29 15.41 26.61
N PRO A 273 -51.43 16.51 25.85
CA PRO A 273 -50.46 17.58 25.45
C PRO A 273 -50.99 19.01 25.72
N SER A 274 -50.18 20.07 25.51
CA SER A 274 -50.69 21.39 25.09
C SER A 274 -49.67 22.24 24.34
N HIS A 275 -49.95 22.54 23.07
CA HIS A 275 -49.43 23.73 22.39
C HIS A 275 -50.24 24.98 22.79
N LEU A 276 -49.66 26.17 22.59
CA LEU A 276 -50.20 27.36 21.88
C LEU A 276 -49.59 28.64 22.51
N ALA A 277 -48.77 29.38 21.75
CA ALA A 277 -49.18 30.48 20.87
C ALA A 277 -49.59 31.76 21.64
N LEU A 278 -48.72 32.78 21.57
CA LEU A 278 -48.95 34.12 22.10
C LEU A 278 -49.84 34.95 21.16
N SER A 279 -50.60 35.87 21.73
CA SER A 279 -51.59 36.73 21.08
C SER A 279 -51.53 38.16 21.70
N PRO A 280 -52.40 39.15 21.42
CA PRO A 280 -51.98 40.32 20.65
C PRO A 280 -52.31 41.70 21.29
N PHE A 281 -51.80 42.79 20.69
CA PHE A 281 -52.23 44.20 20.90
C PHE A 281 -51.63 45.06 19.74
N LEU A 282 -52.22 46.14 19.19
CA LEU A 282 -53.16 47.12 19.76
C LEU A 282 -54.21 47.69 18.75
N ALA A 283 -55.13 48.48 19.31
CA ALA A 283 -56.32 49.15 18.75
C ALA A 283 -56.01 50.44 17.92
N ALA A 284 -56.93 51.31 17.47
CA ALA A 284 -58.33 51.59 17.85
C ALA A 284 -59.12 52.43 16.82
N THR A 285 -60.45 52.48 16.93
CA THR A 285 -61.34 53.62 16.55
C THR A 285 -62.66 53.50 17.33
N GLN A 286 -63.33 54.61 17.68
CA GLN A 286 -64.41 54.66 18.70
C GLN A 286 -65.55 55.65 18.35
N MET A 287 -66.81 55.17 18.45
CA MET A 287 -68.10 55.93 18.58
C MET A 287 -68.55 56.79 17.37
N VAL A 288 -69.84 57.12 17.12
CA VAL A 288 -70.98 57.48 18.01
C VAL A 288 -72.35 56.96 17.50
N ASP A 289 -73.34 56.84 18.41
CA ASP A 289 -74.77 56.45 18.24
C ASP A 289 -75.65 57.25 17.25
N VAL A 290 -76.69 56.59 16.70
CA VAL A 290 -78.06 57.14 16.53
C VAL A 290 -79.12 56.05 16.83
N LYS A 291 -80.24 56.43 17.45
CA LYS A 291 -81.31 55.55 17.97
C LYS A 291 -82.38 55.14 16.94
N GLU A 292 -83.02 53.99 17.18
CA GLU A 292 -84.35 53.65 16.65
C GLU A 292 -85.47 54.49 17.30
N SER A 293 -86.53 54.76 16.55
CA SER A 293 -87.85 55.15 17.08
C SER A 293 -88.97 54.74 16.13
N ASP A 294 -90.11 54.35 16.71
CA ASP A 294 -91.22 53.63 16.09
C ASP A 294 -92.36 54.55 15.56
N LYS A 295 -93.26 53.97 14.74
CA LYS A 295 -94.64 54.39 14.35
C LYS A 295 -94.93 55.11 13.01
N THR A 296 -95.81 54.43 12.25
CA THR A 296 -96.96 54.93 11.44
C THR A 296 -96.76 55.89 10.26
N ALA A 297 -97.10 55.44 9.03
CA ALA A 297 -98.37 55.82 8.35
C ALA A 297 -98.56 55.16 6.96
N MET A 298 -99.84 55.06 6.60
CA MET A 298 -100.53 54.42 5.46
C MET A 298 -100.32 55.10 4.07
N GLU A 299 -100.28 54.34 2.96
CA GLU A 299 -101.28 54.39 1.85
C GLU A 299 -101.02 53.38 0.68
N ALA A 300 -102.15 52.95 0.06
CA ALA A 300 -102.42 52.25 -1.23
C ALA A 300 -101.27 51.80 -2.18
N SER A 301 -101.31 50.70 -2.98
CA SER A 301 -102.30 49.66 -3.34
C SER A 301 -101.54 48.49 -4.06
N SER A 302 -102.07 47.35 -4.55
CA SER A 302 -103.44 46.76 -4.67
C SER A 302 -103.37 45.19 -4.66
N ALA A 303 -104.37 44.49 -5.23
CA ALA A 303 -104.46 43.02 -5.42
C ALA A 303 -104.77 42.69 -6.92
N PRO A 304 -105.25 41.49 -7.37
CA PRO A 304 -105.38 40.13 -6.75
C PRO A 304 -104.80 38.93 -7.62
N VAL A 305 -104.28 37.79 -7.10
CA VAL A 305 -104.89 36.51 -6.56
C VAL A 305 -105.04 35.33 -7.59
N GLN A 306 -104.89 34.07 -7.08
CA GLN A 306 -105.25 32.72 -7.66
C GLN A 306 -104.35 32.08 -8.76
N SER A 307 -104.27 30.75 -8.97
CA SER A 307 -104.35 29.54 -8.09
C SER A 307 -104.09 28.21 -8.86
N GLU A 308 -103.33 27.27 -8.27
CA GLU A 308 -103.34 25.78 -8.40
C GLU A 308 -103.28 24.95 -9.73
N LYS A 309 -102.53 23.82 -9.61
CA LYS A 309 -102.69 22.45 -10.20
C LYS A 309 -101.82 21.97 -11.40
N LYS A 310 -101.70 20.63 -11.52
CA LYS A 310 -100.56 19.82 -12.07
C LYS A 310 -100.98 18.88 -13.23
N THR A 311 -100.04 18.44 -14.10
CA THR A 311 -100.04 17.08 -14.74
C THR A 311 -98.70 16.65 -15.43
N THR A 312 -98.26 15.40 -15.14
CA THR A 312 -97.53 14.34 -15.92
C THR A 312 -96.23 14.56 -16.75
N GLU A 313 -95.45 13.48 -16.90
CA GLU A 313 -93.97 13.49 -17.03
C GLU A 313 -93.31 13.51 -18.44
N GLU A 314 -94.00 13.21 -19.54
CA GLU A 314 -93.33 13.21 -20.87
C GLU A 314 -93.13 14.61 -21.44
N GLU A 315 -94.11 15.52 -21.27
CA GLU A 315 -93.90 16.95 -21.50
C GLU A 315 -92.76 17.51 -20.62
N VAL A 316 -92.53 16.92 -19.43
CA VAL A 316 -91.45 17.31 -18.54
C VAL A 316 -90.08 16.95 -19.11
N ARG A 317 -89.95 15.97 -20.01
CA ARG A 317 -88.66 15.66 -20.67
C ARG A 317 -88.35 16.65 -21.79
N ALA A 318 -89.29 16.91 -22.70
CA ALA A 318 -89.09 17.91 -23.76
C ALA A 318 -88.86 19.32 -23.16
N ARG A 319 -89.66 19.72 -22.16
CA ARG A 319 -89.42 20.98 -21.43
C ARG A 319 -88.08 21.00 -20.69
N ARG A 320 -87.54 19.85 -20.24
CA ARG A 320 -86.19 19.79 -19.65
C ARG A 320 -85.10 20.02 -20.70
N GLU A 321 -85.25 19.51 -21.92
CA GLU A 321 -84.27 19.73 -23.01
C GLU A 321 -84.30 21.18 -23.52
N GLU A 322 -85.48 21.78 -23.65
CA GLU A 322 -85.62 23.22 -23.92
C GLU A 322 -85.08 24.07 -22.76
N GLN A 323 -85.29 23.67 -21.50
CA GLN A 323 -84.68 24.33 -20.34
C GLN A 323 -83.15 24.20 -20.33
N ILE A 324 -82.59 23.05 -20.71
CA ILE A 324 -81.13 22.85 -20.79
C ILE A 324 -80.52 23.76 -21.85
N THR A 325 -81.15 23.87 -23.03
CA THR A 325 -80.64 24.76 -24.10
C THR A 325 -80.82 26.25 -23.77
N ALA A 326 -81.91 26.63 -23.09
CA ALA A 326 -82.07 27.98 -22.54
C ALA A 326 -80.99 28.29 -21.48
N LEU A 327 -80.77 27.38 -20.53
CA LEU A 327 -79.72 27.53 -19.52
C LEU A 327 -78.31 27.57 -20.13
N GLN A 328 -78.06 26.86 -21.23
CA GLN A 328 -76.79 26.95 -21.98
C GLN A 328 -76.60 28.35 -22.59
N ASN A 329 -77.62 28.93 -23.21
CA ASN A 329 -77.57 30.31 -23.72
C ASN A 329 -77.40 31.36 -22.60
N ASP A 330 -78.02 31.14 -21.44
CA ASP A 330 -77.83 31.98 -20.25
C ASP A 330 -76.41 31.84 -19.69
N ILE A 331 -75.86 30.63 -19.65
CA ILE A 331 -74.46 30.37 -19.27
C ILE A 331 -73.49 31.07 -20.24
N ASP A 332 -73.74 31.03 -21.55
CA ASP A 332 -72.88 31.69 -22.55
C ASP A 332 -72.95 33.22 -22.44
N THR A 333 -74.14 33.80 -22.21
CA THR A 333 -74.26 35.26 -22.00
C THR A 333 -73.69 35.73 -20.67
N ILE A 334 -73.81 34.93 -19.60
CA ILE A 334 -73.11 35.19 -18.32
C ILE A 334 -71.59 35.06 -18.51
N SER A 335 -71.11 34.03 -19.22
CA SER A 335 -69.69 33.84 -19.50
C SER A 335 -69.11 35.00 -20.31
N LYS A 336 -69.86 35.54 -21.28
CA LYS A 336 -69.47 36.74 -22.02
C LYS A 336 -69.38 37.98 -21.11
N LYS A 337 -70.37 38.21 -20.25
CA LYS A 337 -70.33 39.31 -19.27
C LYS A 337 -69.18 39.16 -18.27
N ILE A 338 -68.86 37.94 -17.85
CA ILE A 338 -67.69 37.65 -17.02
C ILE A 338 -66.41 38.00 -17.80
N SER A 339 -66.29 37.62 -19.08
CA SER A 339 -65.16 38.02 -19.93
C SER A 339 -64.99 39.54 -19.98
N GLU A 340 -66.05 40.27 -20.34
CA GLU A 340 -66.07 41.75 -20.44
C GLU A 340 -65.69 42.40 -19.09
N CYS A 341 -66.22 41.90 -17.96
CA CYS A 341 -65.82 42.34 -16.62
C CYS A 341 -64.36 42.01 -16.28
N THR A 342 -63.83 40.84 -16.66
CA THR A 342 -62.42 40.49 -16.41
C THR A 342 -61.45 41.30 -17.27
N GLU A 343 -61.87 41.78 -18.44
CA GLU A 343 -61.08 42.71 -19.25
C GLU A 343 -61.07 44.10 -18.60
N GLY A 344 -62.21 44.63 -18.16
CA GLY A 344 -62.27 45.88 -17.41
C GLY A 344 -61.49 45.85 -16.08
N ILE A 345 -61.45 44.71 -15.39
CA ILE A 345 -60.61 44.50 -14.21
C ILE A 345 -59.12 44.57 -14.60
N LYS A 346 -58.68 43.88 -15.67
CA LYS A 346 -57.28 43.96 -16.13
C LYS A 346 -56.87 45.38 -16.56
N GLU A 347 -57.77 46.13 -17.20
CA GLU A 347 -57.52 47.52 -17.59
C GLU A 347 -57.36 48.42 -16.35
N THR A 348 -58.25 48.28 -15.36
CA THR A 348 -58.17 49.04 -14.09
C THR A 348 -56.96 48.63 -13.25
N GLU A 349 -56.60 47.36 -13.19
CA GLU A 349 -55.33 46.88 -12.60
C GLU A 349 -54.12 47.52 -13.31
N SER A 350 -54.11 47.55 -14.65
CA SER A 350 -53.00 48.15 -15.42
C SER A 350 -52.85 49.67 -15.20
N THR A 351 -53.94 50.37 -14.91
CA THR A 351 -53.92 51.81 -14.61
C THR A 351 -53.54 52.07 -13.15
N LEU A 352 -54.00 51.22 -12.21
CA LEU A 352 -53.59 51.27 -10.82
C LEU A 352 -52.07 51.05 -10.66
N VAL A 353 -51.49 50.09 -11.38
CA VAL A 353 -50.03 49.88 -11.40
C VAL A 353 -49.29 51.13 -11.90
N LYS A 354 -49.71 51.72 -13.03
CA LYS A 354 -49.10 52.94 -13.58
C LYS A 354 -49.16 54.12 -12.61
N VAL A 355 -50.28 54.30 -11.90
CA VAL A 355 -50.42 55.36 -10.89
C VAL A 355 -49.55 55.07 -9.66
N SER A 356 -49.43 53.81 -9.24
CA SER A 356 -48.52 53.40 -8.16
C SER A 356 -47.05 53.69 -8.52
N GLU A 357 -46.62 53.35 -9.74
CA GLU A 357 -45.27 53.66 -10.24
C GLU A 357 -45.00 55.17 -10.29
N GLN A 358 -45.99 55.98 -10.68
CA GLN A 358 -45.87 57.45 -10.66
C GLN A 358 -45.74 58.00 -9.24
N MET A 359 -46.54 57.52 -8.30
CA MET A 359 -46.45 57.91 -6.88
C MET A 359 -45.07 57.58 -6.27
N GLU A 360 -44.51 56.40 -6.57
CA GLU A 360 -43.15 56.05 -6.13
C GLU A 360 -42.08 56.97 -6.75
N GLN A 361 -42.22 57.33 -8.03
CA GLN A 361 -41.30 58.26 -8.70
C GLN A 361 -41.36 59.67 -8.09
N GLU A 362 -42.55 60.21 -7.83
CA GLU A 362 -42.72 61.51 -7.18
C GLU A 362 -42.18 61.52 -5.74
N GLU A 363 -42.37 60.43 -4.99
CA GLU A 363 -41.81 60.32 -3.64
C GLU A 363 -40.27 60.29 -3.65
N GLN A 364 -39.66 59.57 -4.60
CA GLN A 364 -38.19 59.60 -4.78
C GLN A 364 -37.69 61.01 -5.14
N GLN A 365 -38.36 61.72 -6.07
CA GLN A 365 -37.99 63.10 -6.42
C GLN A 365 -38.12 64.05 -5.21
N LYS A 366 -39.19 63.92 -4.43
CA LYS A 366 -39.39 64.69 -3.19
C LYS A 366 -38.29 64.41 -2.16
N GLN A 367 -37.87 63.16 -2.00
CA GLN A 367 -36.76 62.80 -1.10
C GLN A 367 -35.44 63.45 -1.55
N GLN A 368 -35.14 63.45 -2.86
CA GLN A 368 -33.97 64.14 -3.43
C GLN A 368 -34.02 65.66 -3.17
N GLN A 369 -35.15 66.32 -3.47
CA GLN A 369 -35.30 67.76 -3.22
C GLN A 369 -35.17 68.12 -1.73
N VAL A 370 -35.68 67.29 -0.82
CA VAL A 370 -35.52 67.47 0.63
C VAL A 370 -34.06 67.30 1.05
N ALA A 371 -33.31 66.38 0.44
CA ALA A 371 -31.87 66.25 0.67
C ALA A 371 -31.10 67.50 0.20
N ASP A 372 -31.39 68.00 -0.99
CA ASP A 372 -30.81 69.22 -1.55
C ASP A 372 -31.10 70.46 -0.68
N LEU A 373 -32.33 70.59 -0.19
CA LEU A 373 -32.70 71.68 0.73
C LEU A 373 -31.94 71.58 2.06
N LYS A 374 -31.77 70.37 2.61
CA LYS A 374 -30.94 70.15 3.81
C LYS A 374 -29.47 70.53 3.57
N VAL A 375 -28.93 70.26 2.37
CA VAL A 375 -27.57 70.69 1.99
C VAL A 375 -27.50 72.21 1.88
N LYS A 376 -28.41 72.85 1.13
CA LYS A 376 -28.48 74.31 0.97
C LYS A 376 -28.63 75.04 2.31
N GLN A 377 -29.45 74.52 3.22
CA GLN A 377 -29.63 75.04 4.58
C GLN A 377 -28.34 74.98 5.40
N LYS A 378 -27.61 73.84 5.37
CA LYS A 378 -26.31 73.70 6.04
C LYS A 378 -25.24 74.63 5.43
N THR A 379 -25.21 74.76 4.10
CA THR A 379 -24.27 75.69 3.43
C THR A 379 -24.57 77.14 3.82
N SER A 380 -25.85 77.51 3.91
CA SER A 380 -26.29 78.84 4.38
C SER A 380 -25.83 79.12 5.82
N SER A 381 -25.96 78.15 6.74
CA SER A 381 -25.54 78.34 8.14
C SER A 381 -24.02 78.39 8.34
N LEU A 382 -23.21 77.94 7.38
CA LEU A 382 -21.74 77.94 7.45
C LEU A 382 -21.07 79.18 6.82
N LEU A 383 -21.82 79.96 6.02
CA LEU A 383 -21.34 81.17 5.34
C LEU A 383 -20.90 82.32 6.27
N PRO A 384 -21.60 82.64 7.39
CA PRO A 384 -21.23 83.78 8.26
C PRO A 384 -19.83 83.67 8.87
N GLU A 385 -19.35 82.46 9.18
CA GLU A 385 -18.01 82.19 9.69
C GLU A 385 -17.06 81.61 8.61
N SER A 386 -17.32 81.85 7.32
CA SER A 386 -16.63 81.19 6.19
C SER A 386 -15.11 81.11 6.33
N GLN A 387 -14.42 82.19 6.68
CA GLN A 387 -12.95 82.21 6.82
C GLN A 387 -12.45 81.40 8.03
N ALA A 388 -13.15 81.46 9.18
CA ALA A 388 -12.83 80.69 10.37
C ALA A 388 -13.11 79.19 10.17
N ASN A 389 -14.23 78.87 9.50
CA ASN A 389 -14.59 77.50 9.11
C ASN A 389 -13.57 76.90 8.13
N LEU A 390 -13.10 77.68 7.15
CA LEU A 390 -12.08 77.27 6.19
C LEU A 390 -10.72 77.05 6.86
N GLN A 391 -10.35 77.87 7.86
CA GLN A 391 -9.16 77.63 8.70
C GLN A 391 -9.30 76.36 9.56
N ARG A 392 -10.45 76.15 10.23
CA ARG A 392 -10.75 74.92 10.99
C ARG A 392 -10.68 73.67 10.10
N LEU A 393 -11.22 73.74 8.87
CA LEU A 393 -11.16 72.66 7.89
C LEU A 393 -9.73 72.38 7.42
N LYS A 394 -8.93 73.41 7.11
CA LYS A 394 -7.50 73.23 6.76
C LYS A 394 -6.68 72.63 7.90
N ALA A 395 -6.94 73.05 9.15
CA ALA A 395 -6.32 72.45 10.33
C ALA A 395 -6.75 70.99 10.55
N GLY A 396 -8.04 70.68 10.33
CA GLY A 396 -8.57 69.32 10.35
C GLY A 396 -7.97 68.43 9.26
N GLN A 397 -7.84 68.94 8.04
CA GLN A 397 -7.17 68.28 6.92
C GLN A 397 -5.71 67.98 7.26
N LYS A 398 -4.93 68.98 7.69
CA LYS A 398 -3.53 68.81 8.08
C LYS A 398 -3.36 67.79 9.20
N ASN A 399 -4.20 67.83 10.23
CA ASN A 399 -4.23 66.83 11.30
C ASN A 399 -4.61 65.44 10.79
N SER A 400 -5.43 65.32 9.74
CA SER A 400 -5.79 64.05 9.10
C SER A 400 -4.62 63.51 8.27
N GLU A 401 -3.96 64.35 7.49
CA GLU A 401 -2.75 64.01 6.72
C GLU A 401 -1.61 63.55 7.64
N GLU A 402 -1.34 64.30 8.72
CA GLU A 402 -0.34 63.92 9.73
C GLU A 402 -0.68 62.60 10.45
N LYS A 403 -1.98 62.33 10.69
CA LYS A 403 -2.43 61.03 11.21
C LYS A 403 -2.24 59.91 10.19
N MET A 404 -2.59 60.14 8.92
CA MET A 404 -2.41 59.15 7.85
C MET A 404 -0.94 58.78 7.65
N VAL A 405 -0.03 59.77 7.61
CA VAL A 405 1.41 59.50 7.51
C VAL A 405 1.92 58.73 8.74
N ARG A 406 1.43 59.05 9.95
CA ARG A 406 1.81 58.33 11.17
C ARG A 406 1.34 56.88 11.18
N LEU A 407 0.11 56.63 10.73
CA LEU A 407 -0.47 55.29 10.59
C LEU A 407 0.23 54.49 9.48
N GLN A 408 0.54 55.13 8.34
CA GLN A 408 1.33 54.53 7.25
C GLN A 408 2.70 54.07 7.77
N ARG A 409 3.40 54.92 8.53
CA ARG A 409 4.70 54.59 9.13
C ARG A 409 4.61 53.41 10.11
N GLN A 410 3.61 53.42 11.00
CA GLN A 410 3.37 52.30 11.94
C GLN A 410 3.01 51.00 11.21
N TRP A 411 2.23 51.08 10.14
CA TRP A 411 1.92 49.94 9.29
C TRP A 411 3.17 49.40 8.58
N GLU A 412 4.03 50.26 8.05
CA GLU A 412 5.27 49.85 7.38
C GLU A 412 6.30 49.25 8.37
N GLU A 413 6.45 49.84 9.56
CA GLU A 413 7.28 49.33 10.66
C GLU A 413 6.89 47.89 11.07
N HIS A 414 5.61 47.53 11.01
CA HIS A 414 5.14 46.17 11.27
C HIS A 414 5.11 45.27 10.03
N ARG A 415 4.79 45.81 8.84
CA ARG A 415 4.64 45.05 7.60
C ARG A 415 5.98 44.56 7.06
N GLN A 416 7.03 45.39 7.09
CA GLN A 416 8.35 45.00 6.60
C GLN A 416 8.88 43.74 7.28
N PRO A 417 9.07 43.68 8.62
CA PRO A 417 9.59 42.49 9.28
C PRO A 417 8.67 41.28 9.08
N LEU A 418 7.35 41.45 9.00
CA LEU A 418 6.44 40.34 8.72
C LEU A 418 6.63 39.79 7.31
N SER A 419 6.85 40.65 6.30
CA SER A 419 7.12 40.26 4.92
C SER A 419 8.49 39.60 4.76
N GLU A 420 9.50 40.07 5.50
CA GLU A 420 10.83 39.44 5.55
C GLU A 420 10.78 38.06 6.19
N HIS A 421 10.08 37.91 7.32
CA HIS A 421 9.87 36.59 7.94
C HIS A 421 9.12 35.64 7.01
N LEU A 422 8.09 36.09 6.29
CA LEU A 422 7.39 35.28 5.29
C LEU A 422 8.31 34.87 4.13
N ALA A 423 9.17 35.78 3.64
CA ALA A 423 10.15 35.46 2.61
C ALA A 423 11.20 34.45 3.11
N GLN A 424 11.72 34.61 4.33
CA GLN A 424 12.64 33.68 4.97
C GLN A 424 12.01 32.30 5.20
N LEU A 425 10.77 32.23 5.70
CA LEU A 425 10.01 30.99 5.86
C LEU A 425 9.76 30.29 4.52
N SER A 426 9.43 31.05 3.47
CA SER A 426 9.26 30.52 2.11
C SER A 426 10.56 29.93 1.56
N LEU A 427 11.69 30.64 1.74
CA LEU A 427 13.01 30.16 1.36
C LEU A 427 13.43 28.91 2.15
N GLN A 428 13.21 28.88 3.46
CA GLN A 428 13.47 27.70 4.31
C GLN A 428 12.61 26.50 3.89
N LEU A 429 11.33 26.71 3.59
CA LEU A 429 10.41 25.66 3.14
C LEU A 429 10.83 25.11 1.77
N ASN A 430 11.27 25.98 0.85
CA ASN A 430 11.78 25.57 -0.45
C ASN A 430 13.11 24.81 -0.33
N ASN A 431 14.06 25.29 0.48
CA ASN A 431 15.32 24.60 0.75
C ASN A 431 15.12 23.24 1.46
N SER A 432 14.10 23.15 2.31
CA SER A 432 13.70 21.87 2.93
C SER A 432 13.01 20.95 1.92
N LYS A 433 12.37 21.50 0.89
CA LYS A 433 11.74 20.74 -0.19
C LYS A 433 12.78 20.16 -1.14
N THR A 434 13.74 20.95 -1.61
CA THR A 434 14.82 20.48 -2.48
C THR A 434 15.66 19.40 -1.80
N LYS A 435 16.07 19.61 -0.54
CA LYS A 435 16.79 18.57 0.25
C LYS A 435 16.02 17.26 0.40
N ARG A 436 14.69 17.33 0.55
CA ARG A 436 13.82 16.13 0.59
C ARG A 436 13.74 15.46 -0.78
N GLU A 437 13.64 16.22 -1.86
CA GLU A 437 13.66 15.71 -3.24
C GLU A 437 15.00 15.03 -3.55
N GLU A 438 16.13 15.68 -3.25
CA GLU A 438 17.49 15.12 -3.35
C GLU A 438 17.62 13.79 -2.58
N SER A 439 17.26 13.78 -1.29
CA SER A 439 17.31 12.56 -0.45
C SER A 439 16.44 11.42 -1.01
N VAL A 440 15.27 11.74 -1.58
CA VAL A 440 14.39 10.74 -2.22
C VAL A 440 15.03 10.19 -3.50
N THR A 441 15.69 11.03 -4.31
CA THR A 441 16.42 10.54 -5.50
C THR A 441 17.60 9.65 -5.13
N GLU A 442 18.36 9.98 -4.08
CA GLU A 442 19.46 9.16 -3.57
C GLU A 442 18.96 7.80 -3.05
N LEU A 443 17.87 7.79 -2.27
CA LEU A 443 17.22 6.56 -1.81
C LEU A 443 16.69 5.70 -2.97
N SER A 444 16.23 6.30 -4.07
CA SER A 444 15.87 5.56 -5.28
C SER A 444 17.09 4.88 -5.90
N LEU A 445 18.16 5.64 -6.14
CA LEU A 445 19.41 5.12 -6.71
C LEU A 445 20.03 4.01 -5.84
N LEU A 446 19.97 4.13 -4.52
CA LEU A 446 20.41 3.09 -3.59
C LEU A 446 19.54 1.84 -3.67
N ARG A 447 18.21 1.97 -3.78
CA ARG A 447 17.29 0.84 -3.98
C ARG A 447 17.53 0.12 -5.30
N ASP A 448 17.79 0.85 -6.38
CA ASP A 448 18.07 0.26 -7.68
C ASP A 448 19.41 -0.48 -7.71
N LYS A 449 20.45 0.10 -7.08
CA LYS A 449 21.74 -0.59 -6.82
C LYS A 449 21.55 -1.85 -5.99
N MET A 450 20.76 -1.80 -4.91
CA MET A 450 20.47 -2.96 -4.07
C MET A 450 19.74 -4.06 -4.87
N ARG A 451 18.74 -3.69 -5.68
CA ARG A 451 18.02 -4.62 -6.56
C ARG A 451 18.96 -5.29 -7.57
N ALA A 452 19.87 -4.53 -8.18
CA ALA A 452 20.88 -5.07 -9.09
C ALA A 452 21.83 -6.06 -8.39
N MET A 453 22.33 -5.71 -7.19
CA MET A 453 23.18 -6.61 -6.41
C MET A 453 22.47 -7.91 -6.00
N VAL A 454 21.18 -7.85 -5.63
CA VAL A 454 20.37 -9.04 -5.32
C VAL A 454 20.17 -9.93 -6.56
N GLN A 455 19.90 -9.34 -7.73
CA GLN A 455 19.81 -10.10 -8.98
C GLN A 455 21.14 -10.77 -9.36
N ASP A 456 22.26 -10.07 -9.20
CA ASP A 456 23.59 -10.63 -9.46
C ASP A 456 24.02 -11.68 -8.43
N ALA A 457 23.57 -11.58 -7.17
CA ALA A 457 23.75 -12.63 -6.17
C ALA A 457 23.00 -13.90 -6.58
N ALA A 458 21.71 -13.81 -6.92
CA ALA A 458 20.91 -14.94 -7.38
C ALA A 458 21.46 -15.60 -8.66
N ARG A 459 21.98 -14.80 -9.60
CA ARG A 459 22.71 -15.30 -10.80
C ARG A 459 23.98 -16.07 -10.43
N LYS A 460 24.73 -15.60 -9.43
CA LYS A 460 25.94 -16.28 -8.95
C LYS A 460 25.61 -17.54 -8.16
N GLU A 461 24.56 -17.54 -7.35
CA GLU A 461 24.09 -18.72 -6.61
C GLU A 461 23.63 -19.83 -7.56
N THR A 462 22.83 -19.49 -8.58
CA THR A 462 22.41 -20.46 -9.61
C THR A 462 23.60 -21.01 -10.41
N ALA A 463 24.57 -20.16 -10.79
CA ALA A 463 25.81 -20.62 -11.42
C ALA A 463 26.67 -21.51 -10.50
N LEU A 464 26.76 -21.18 -9.20
CA LEU A 464 27.46 -22.00 -8.21
C LEU A 464 26.76 -23.35 -8.00
N ALA A 465 25.44 -23.40 -8.00
CA ALA A 465 24.68 -24.65 -7.92
C ALA A 465 24.93 -25.54 -9.15
N GLN A 466 24.92 -24.96 -10.35
CA GLN A 466 25.26 -25.67 -11.60
C GLN A 466 26.70 -26.21 -11.56
N LEU A 467 27.67 -25.39 -11.16
CA LEU A 467 29.08 -25.81 -11.04
C LEU A 467 29.28 -26.89 -9.99
N LYS A 468 28.62 -26.81 -8.82
CA LYS A 468 28.64 -27.87 -7.81
C LYS A 468 28.09 -29.19 -8.37
N ALA A 469 26.93 -29.16 -9.04
CA ALA A 469 26.35 -30.34 -9.66
C ALA A 469 27.25 -30.95 -10.76
N GLN A 470 27.99 -30.12 -11.51
CA GLN A 470 29.00 -30.61 -12.46
C GLN A 470 30.21 -31.25 -11.74
N VAL A 471 30.71 -30.64 -10.66
CA VAL A 471 31.81 -31.18 -9.84
C VAL A 471 31.42 -32.47 -9.13
N GLU A 472 30.15 -32.66 -8.77
CA GLU A 472 29.63 -33.91 -8.22
C GLU A 472 29.53 -35.03 -9.26
N LYS A 473 29.25 -34.69 -10.52
CA LYS A 473 29.26 -35.63 -11.66
C LYS A 473 30.67 -36.01 -12.14
N MET A 474 31.70 -35.25 -11.78
CA MET A 474 33.09 -35.62 -12.10
C MET A 474 33.63 -36.63 -11.08
N ASN A 475 34.30 -37.68 -11.56
CA ASN A 475 34.95 -38.66 -10.68
C ASN A 475 36.04 -37.99 -9.83
N LYS A 476 35.81 -37.97 -8.51
CA LYS A 476 36.62 -37.24 -7.52
C LYS A 476 37.94 -37.93 -7.15
N ASP A 477 38.14 -39.17 -7.61
CA ASP A 477 39.28 -40.03 -7.24
C ASP A 477 40.64 -39.50 -7.69
N ILE A 478 40.67 -38.61 -8.71
CA ILE A 478 41.91 -38.09 -9.28
C ILE A 478 42.12 -36.63 -8.88
N ASN A 479 42.82 -36.45 -7.77
CA ASN A 479 43.22 -35.15 -7.24
C ASN A 479 43.89 -34.25 -8.30
N ARG A 480 43.53 -32.95 -8.31
CA ARG A 480 44.12 -31.92 -9.21
C ARG A 480 45.66 -31.91 -9.19
N SER A 481 46.27 -32.24 -8.05
CA SER A 481 47.73 -32.36 -7.90
C SER A 481 48.34 -33.44 -8.79
N VAL A 482 47.64 -34.55 -9.02
CA VAL A 482 48.08 -35.65 -9.91
C VAL A 482 48.07 -35.20 -11.37
N TYR A 483 46.99 -34.55 -11.82
CA TYR A 483 46.94 -33.95 -13.16
C TYR A 483 48.01 -32.88 -13.35
N THR A 484 48.20 -31.99 -12.36
CA THR A 484 49.20 -30.92 -12.42
C THR A 484 50.62 -31.49 -12.51
N LYS A 485 50.95 -32.52 -11.71
CA LYS A 485 52.21 -33.26 -11.80
C LYS A 485 52.37 -33.93 -13.18
N ARG A 486 51.36 -34.68 -13.65
CA ARG A 486 51.40 -35.35 -14.97
C ARG A 486 51.61 -34.37 -16.12
N ILE A 487 50.96 -33.20 -16.10
CA ILE A 487 51.15 -32.14 -17.10
C ILE A 487 52.56 -31.55 -17.00
N ALA A 488 53.07 -31.30 -15.79
CA ALA A 488 54.45 -30.84 -15.59
C ALA A 488 55.47 -31.87 -16.12
N ASP A 489 55.29 -33.16 -15.83
CA ASP A 489 56.14 -34.26 -16.29
C ASP A 489 56.10 -34.40 -17.83
N ILE A 490 54.92 -34.29 -18.45
CA ILE A 490 54.78 -34.26 -19.91
C ILE A 490 55.53 -33.04 -20.48
N SER A 491 55.38 -31.85 -19.89
CA SER A 491 56.09 -30.65 -20.34
C SER A 491 57.62 -30.80 -20.22
N ALA A 492 58.10 -31.46 -19.17
CA ALA A 492 59.52 -31.74 -18.96
C ALA A 492 60.04 -32.78 -19.99
N LYS A 493 59.25 -33.80 -20.31
CA LYS A 493 59.55 -34.77 -21.38
C LYS A 493 59.62 -34.10 -22.74
N VAL A 494 58.67 -33.23 -23.10
CA VAL A 494 58.69 -32.45 -24.36
C VAL A 494 59.93 -31.55 -24.42
N ARG A 495 60.30 -30.88 -23.33
CA ARG A 495 61.56 -30.09 -23.25
C ARG A 495 62.83 -30.95 -23.38
N LYS A 496 62.81 -32.21 -22.92
CA LYS A 496 63.92 -33.15 -23.13
C LYS A 496 63.98 -33.58 -24.60
N GLN A 497 62.84 -33.97 -25.19
CA GLN A 497 62.75 -34.35 -26.60
C GLN A 497 63.21 -33.24 -27.54
N LYS A 498 62.81 -31.98 -27.29
CA LYS A 498 63.25 -30.84 -28.12
C LYS A 498 64.78 -30.67 -28.12
N ARG A 499 65.43 -30.79 -26.95
CA ARG A 499 66.90 -30.75 -26.85
C ARG A 499 67.58 -31.94 -27.55
N GLU A 500 66.94 -33.09 -27.55
CA GLU A 500 67.42 -34.27 -28.27
C GLU A 500 67.34 -34.07 -29.79
N ILE A 501 66.21 -33.53 -30.28
CA ILE A 501 66.03 -33.16 -31.69
C ILE A 501 67.07 -32.11 -32.11
N GLU A 502 67.32 -31.09 -31.29
CA GLU A 502 68.33 -30.06 -31.55
C GLU A 502 69.75 -30.66 -31.65
N ARG A 503 70.09 -31.67 -30.83
CA ARG A 503 71.34 -32.43 -30.95
C ARG A 503 71.40 -33.24 -32.25
N VAL A 504 70.38 -34.06 -32.52
CA VAL A 504 70.32 -34.88 -33.75
C VAL A 504 70.40 -34.02 -35.01
N LEU A 505 69.79 -32.83 -35.01
CA LEU A 505 69.92 -31.85 -36.11
C LEU A 505 71.32 -31.26 -36.23
N SER A 506 72.02 -31.03 -35.11
CA SER A 506 73.43 -30.61 -35.11
C SER A 506 74.33 -31.70 -35.70
N ASP A 507 74.15 -32.95 -35.27
CA ASP A 507 74.94 -34.10 -35.72
C ASP A 507 74.67 -34.39 -37.20
N THR A 508 73.41 -34.32 -37.65
CA THR A 508 73.03 -34.42 -39.06
C THR A 508 73.71 -33.34 -39.92
N ARG A 509 73.79 -32.08 -39.42
CA ARG A 509 74.51 -31.00 -40.11
C ARG A 509 76.03 -31.21 -40.13
N ALA A 510 76.60 -31.84 -39.09
CA ALA A 510 78.02 -32.18 -39.05
C ALA A 510 78.33 -33.26 -40.11
N ILE A 511 77.56 -34.36 -40.11
CA ILE A 511 77.66 -35.44 -41.11
C ILE A 511 77.49 -34.89 -42.53
N GLN A 512 76.52 -34.00 -42.78
CA GLN A 512 76.35 -33.40 -44.11
C GLN A 512 77.55 -32.54 -44.54
N LYS A 513 78.20 -31.82 -43.61
CA LYS A 513 79.44 -31.08 -43.90
C LYS A 513 80.60 -32.02 -44.20
N GLU A 514 80.71 -33.14 -43.49
CA GLU A 514 81.73 -34.16 -43.74
C GLU A 514 81.53 -34.83 -45.11
N ILE A 515 80.30 -35.21 -45.46
CA ILE A 515 79.93 -35.73 -46.79
C ILE A 515 80.32 -34.72 -47.87
N ASN A 516 79.94 -33.44 -47.73
CA ASN A 516 80.27 -32.41 -48.72
C ASN A 516 81.78 -32.17 -48.83
N ASN A 517 82.52 -32.21 -47.72
CA ASN A 517 83.98 -32.05 -47.71
C ASN A 517 84.68 -33.25 -48.35
N LEU A 518 84.24 -34.48 -48.08
CA LEU A 518 84.78 -35.70 -48.68
C LEU A 518 84.45 -35.78 -50.16
N SER A 519 83.23 -35.48 -50.58
CA SER A 519 82.83 -35.39 -52.00
C SER A 519 83.64 -34.32 -52.73
N GLY A 520 83.75 -33.11 -52.18
CA GLY A 520 84.58 -32.06 -52.76
C GLY A 520 86.08 -32.36 -52.73
N LYS A 521 86.57 -33.23 -51.83
CA LYS A 521 87.94 -33.74 -51.85
C LYS A 521 88.12 -34.79 -52.96
N LEU A 522 87.18 -35.73 -53.07
CA LEU A 522 87.16 -36.77 -54.10
C LEU A 522 87.22 -36.15 -55.50
N GLU A 523 86.31 -35.24 -55.82
CA GLU A 523 86.27 -34.53 -57.11
C GLU A 523 87.60 -33.84 -57.44
N ARG A 524 88.13 -33.02 -56.51
CA ARG A 524 89.43 -32.35 -56.71
C ARG A 524 90.58 -33.33 -56.92
N THR A 525 90.60 -34.44 -56.18
CA THR A 525 91.62 -35.48 -56.40
C THR A 525 91.44 -36.19 -57.74
N PHE A 526 90.19 -36.45 -58.15
CA PHE A 526 89.89 -37.06 -59.44
C PHE A 526 90.31 -36.14 -60.59
N THR A 527 89.94 -34.85 -60.58
CA THR A 527 90.35 -33.89 -61.62
C THR A 527 91.88 -33.82 -61.80
N VAL A 528 92.65 -33.89 -60.70
CA VAL A 528 94.12 -33.87 -60.76
C VAL A 528 94.68 -35.18 -61.32
N VAL A 529 94.17 -36.34 -60.88
CA VAL A 529 94.61 -37.65 -61.39
C VAL A 529 94.20 -37.82 -62.85
N GLU A 530 92.97 -37.45 -63.21
CA GLU A 530 92.48 -37.48 -64.59
C GLU A 530 93.30 -36.56 -65.49
N GLY A 531 93.49 -35.29 -65.09
CA GLY A 531 94.25 -34.30 -65.88
C GLY A 531 95.73 -34.63 -66.04
N THR A 532 96.34 -35.34 -65.07
CA THR A 532 97.73 -35.83 -65.21
C THR A 532 97.79 -37.09 -66.08
N ALA A 533 96.90 -38.06 -65.86
CA ALA A 533 96.81 -39.28 -66.67
C ALA A 533 96.48 -38.96 -68.14
N TYR A 534 95.60 -37.99 -68.42
CA TYR A 534 95.27 -37.54 -69.79
C TYR A 534 96.49 -36.93 -70.51
N LYS A 535 97.26 -36.08 -69.83
CA LYS A 535 98.49 -35.49 -70.39
C LYS A 535 99.54 -36.55 -70.74
N GLU A 536 99.75 -37.53 -69.85
CA GLU A 536 100.72 -38.60 -70.09
C GLU A 536 100.23 -39.67 -71.08
N ALA A 537 98.92 -39.89 -71.18
CA ALA A 537 98.29 -40.79 -72.15
C ALA A 537 98.53 -40.40 -73.62
N GLY A 538 98.89 -39.14 -73.89
CA GLY A 538 99.37 -38.72 -75.21
C GLY A 538 100.68 -39.40 -75.63
N SER A 539 101.58 -39.68 -74.68
CA SER A 539 102.94 -40.18 -74.96
C SER A 539 103.13 -41.70 -74.77
N LYS A 540 102.29 -42.38 -73.98
CA LYS A 540 102.53 -43.78 -73.58
C LYS A 540 101.25 -44.63 -73.64
N GLU A 541 101.28 -45.70 -74.45
CA GLU A 541 100.20 -46.70 -74.59
C GLU A 541 99.73 -47.25 -73.22
N LYS A 542 100.68 -47.60 -72.34
CA LYS A 542 100.38 -48.14 -71.01
C LYS A 542 99.62 -47.14 -70.12
N VAL A 543 99.83 -45.83 -70.31
CA VAL A 543 99.12 -44.79 -69.54
C VAL A 543 97.69 -44.60 -70.06
N ARG A 544 97.41 -44.86 -71.34
CA ARG A 544 96.03 -44.91 -71.87
C ARG A 544 95.19 -46.03 -71.25
N ALA A 545 95.81 -47.14 -70.88
CA ALA A 545 95.15 -48.21 -70.13
C ALA A 545 94.84 -47.76 -68.69
N VAL A 546 95.80 -47.10 -68.01
CA VAL A 546 95.61 -46.53 -66.66
C VAL A 546 94.52 -45.44 -66.65
N TYR A 547 94.52 -44.52 -67.62
CA TYR A 547 93.49 -43.47 -67.74
C TYR A 547 92.08 -44.09 -67.84
N ARG A 548 91.88 -45.07 -68.73
CA ARG A 548 90.59 -45.77 -68.87
C ARG A 548 90.20 -46.52 -67.59
N ALA A 549 91.15 -47.14 -66.89
CA ALA A 549 90.88 -47.80 -65.62
C ALA A 549 90.48 -46.80 -64.52
N VAL A 550 91.16 -45.65 -64.42
CA VAL A 550 90.83 -44.59 -63.46
C VAL A 550 89.45 -43.97 -63.73
N ALA A 551 89.14 -43.67 -64.99
CA ALA A 551 87.82 -43.16 -65.38
C ALA A 551 86.71 -44.19 -65.06
N GLY A 552 86.91 -45.47 -65.42
CA GLY A 552 85.95 -46.53 -65.12
C GLY A 552 85.78 -46.81 -63.62
N VAL A 553 86.83 -46.65 -62.81
CA VAL A 553 86.72 -46.73 -61.33
C VAL A 553 85.92 -45.55 -60.79
N HIS A 554 86.13 -44.33 -61.28
CA HIS A 554 85.35 -43.17 -60.84
C HIS A 554 83.88 -43.28 -61.24
N GLU A 555 83.59 -43.67 -62.48
CA GLU A 555 82.23 -43.92 -62.96
C GLU A 555 81.54 -45.02 -62.15
N GLY A 556 82.20 -46.16 -61.93
CA GLY A 556 81.66 -47.25 -61.10
C GLY A 556 81.44 -46.84 -59.63
N CYS A 557 82.32 -46.02 -59.05
CA CYS A 557 82.12 -45.45 -57.73
C CYS A 557 80.96 -44.44 -57.68
N SER A 558 80.75 -43.64 -58.73
CA SER A 558 79.59 -42.74 -58.83
C SER A 558 78.29 -43.52 -58.90
N GLN A 559 78.21 -44.52 -59.78
CA GLN A 559 77.07 -45.43 -59.89
C GLN A 559 76.77 -46.12 -58.55
N LEU A 560 77.79 -46.56 -57.81
CA LEU A 560 77.63 -47.14 -56.47
C LEU A 560 77.07 -46.12 -55.47
N VAL A 561 77.52 -44.87 -55.49
CA VAL A 561 76.99 -43.80 -54.62
C VAL A 561 75.52 -43.53 -54.93
N ASP A 562 75.13 -43.54 -56.19
CA ASP A 562 73.73 -43.30 -56.60
C ASP A 562 72.83 -44.50 -56.24
N ILE A 563 73.26 -45.74 -56.45
CA ILE A 563 72.54 -46.94 -55.97
C ILE A 563 72.37 -46.91 -54.45
N ILE A 564 73.37 -46.45 -53.69
CA ILE A 564 73.26 -46.30 -52.23
C ILE A 564 72.23 -45.22 -51.85
N ARG A 565 72.16 -44.10 -52.59
CA ARG A 565 71.16 -43.05 -52.39
C ARG A 565 69.74 -43.54 -52.68
N GLU A 566 69.55 -44.26 -53.79
CA GLU A 566 68.27 -44.86 -54.17
C GLU A 566 67.82 -45.92 -53.16
N THR A 567 68.73 -46.81 -52.76
CA THR A 567 68.48 -47.80 -51.69
C THR A 567 68.06 -47.10 -50.39
N GLY A 568 68.72 -46.01 -50.02
CA GLY A 568 68.36 -45.18 -48.86
C GLY A 568 67.05 -44.40 -49.01
N ALA A 569 66.56 -44.15 -50.22
CA ALA A 569 65.23 -43.62 -50.47
C ALA A 569 64.15 -44.70 -50.29
N ILE A 570 64.33 -45.85 -50.95
CA ILE A 570 63.44 -47.01 -50.84
C ILE A 570 63.32 -47.50 -49.40
N GLN A 571 64.43 -47.53 -48.63
CA GLN A 571 64.38 -47.91 -47.21
C GLN A 571 63.55 -46.96 -46.34
N ARG A 572 63.52 -45.65 -46.66
CA ARG A 572 62.66 -44.68 -45.97
C ARG A 572 61.20 -44.87 -46.35
N GLU A 573 60.90 -45.03 -47.63
CA GLU A 573 59.55 -45.33 -48.11
C GLU A 573 58.99 -46.63 -47.49
N ILE A 574 59.81 -47.68 -47.37
CA ILE A 574 59.45 -48.93 -46.67
C ILE A 574 59.16 -48.68 -45.17
N ALA A 575 59.89 -47.78 -44.51
CA ALA A 575 59.65 -47.42 -43.11
C ALA A 575 58.33 -46.63 -42.96
N ASP A 576 58.10 -45.63 -43.80
CA ASP A 576 56.89 -44.80 -43.79
C ASP A 576 55.64 -45.65 -44.07
N LEU A 577 55.71 -46.57 -45.05
CA LEU A 577 54.61 -47.52 -45.34
C LEU A 577 54.35 -48.49 -44.18
N ARG A 578 55.39 -48.92 -43.45
CA ARG A 578 55.22 -49.74 -42.23
C ARG A 578 54.52 -48.95 -41.12
N GLU A 579 54.91 -47.69 -40.90
CA GLU A 579 54.26 -46.82 -39.90
C GLU A 579 52.78 -46.60 -40.26
N GLN A 580 52.45 -46.37 -41.54
CA GLN A 580 51.06 -46.29 -42.00
C GLN A 580 50.27 -47.57 -41.74
N VAL A 581 50.85 -48.74 -42.03
CA VAL A 581 50.22 -50.04 -41.76
C VAL A 581 49.95 -50.24 -40.26
N ASP A 582 50.89 -49.88 -39.39
CA ASP A 582 50.70 -50.01 -37.94
C ASP A 582 49.72 -48.96 -37.37
N LEU A 583 49.67 -47.76 -37.96
CA LEU A 583 48.62 -46.77 -37.70
C LEU A 583 47.22 -47.29 -38.06
N GLU A 584 47.02 -47.87 -39.24
CA GLU A 584 45.71 -48.44 -39.62
C GLU A 584 45.31 -49.61 -38.71
N LYS A 585 46.24 -50.52 -38.37
CA LYS A 585 45.99 -51.58 -37.38
C LYS A 585 45.57 -51.01 -36.02
N SER A 586 46.23 -49.93 -35.56
CA SER A 586 45.93 -49.33 -34.25
C SER A 586 44.51 -48.76 -34.14
N LYS A 587 43.88 -48.40 -35.27
CA LYS A 587 42.50 -47.89 -35.31
C LYS A 587 41.45 -48.97 -35.06
N LYS A 588 41.82 -50.27 -35.05
CA LYS A 588 40.92 -51.41 -34.74
C LYS A 588 39.62 -51.42 -35.58
N VAL A 589 39.67 -50.88 -36.80
CA VAL A 589 38.48 -50.69 -37.65
C VAL A 589 37.75 -52.01 -37.85
N GLU A 590 38.47 -53.10 -38.13
CA GLU A 590 37.92 -54.45 -38.29
C GLU A 590 37.14 -54.92 -37.04
N GLU A 591 37.70 -54.76 -35.83
CA GLU A 591 37.01 -55.11 -34.58
C GLU A 591 35.71 -54.31 -34.41
N THR A 592 35.74 -53.01 -34.69
CA THR A 592 34.54 -52.14 -34.60
C THR A 592 33.49 -52.48 -35.66
N LEU A 593 33.92 -52.93 -36.85
CA LEU A 593 33.03 -53.31 -37.95
C LEU A 593 32.36 -54.66 -37.67
N GLU A 594 33.07 -55.61 -37.06
CA GLU A 594 32.47 -56.86 -36.58
C GLU A 594 31.48 -56.62 -35.42
N GLN A 595 31.80 -55.75 -34.47
CA GLN A 595 30.85 -55.34 -33.43
C GLN A 595 29.57 -54.71 -34.03
N LEU A 596 29.72 -53.76 -34.96
CA LEU A 596 28.59 -53.17 -35.68
C LEU A 596 27.75 -54.20 -36.47
N LYS A 597 28.36 -55.24 -37.03
CA LYS A 597 27.63 -56.34 -37.67
C LYS A 597 26.82 -57.14 -36.66
N VAL A 598 27.40 -57.47 -35.49
CA VAL A 598 26.72 -58.20 -34.41
C VAL A 598 25.52 -57.39 -33.89
N ASP A 599 25.72 -56.10 -33.59
CA ASP A 599 24.67 -55.20 -33.14
C ASP A 599 23.54 -55.07 -34.18
N LEU A 600 23.89 -54.91 -35.46
CA LEU A 600 22.92 -54.84 -36.56
C LEU A 600 22.12 -56.14 -36.71
N ILE A 601 22.74 -57.30 -36.52
CA ILE A 601 22.05 -58.60 -36.49
C ILE A 601 21.11 -58.68 -35.27
N GLN A 602 21.53 -58.21 -34.10
CA GLN A 602 20.69 -58.18 -32.90
C GLN A 602 19.48 -57.24 -33.10
N VAL A 603 19.70 -56.01 -33.54
CA VAL A 603 18.62 -55.04 -33.84
C VAL A 603 17.66 -55.60 -34.90
N LYS A 604 18.14 -56.34 -35.90
CA LYS A 604 17.25 -57.04 -36.86
C LYS A 604 16.40 -58.11 -36.19
N LYS A 605 16.96 -58.93 -35.29
CA LYS A 605 16.21 -59.94 -34.52
C LYS A 605 15.17 -59.32 -33.60
N GLU A 606 15.53 -58.25 -32.89
CA GLU A 606 14.60 -57.50 -32.04
C GLU A 606 13.46 -56.89 -32.87
N ASN A 607 13.76 -56.31 -34.03
CA ASN A 607 12.74 -55.80 -34.94
C ASN A 607 11.84 -56.89 -35.56
N THR A 608 12.33 -58.13 -35.77
CA THR A 608 11.45 -59.24 -36.18
C THR A 608 10.57 -59.70 -35.04
N LEU A 609 11.10 -59.84 -33.83
CA LEU A 609 10.31 -60.20 -32.63
C LEU A 609 9.24 -59.16 -32.31
N LEU A 610 9.56 -57.86 -32.42
CA LEU A 610 8.58 -56.78 -32.22
C LEU A 610 7.48 -56.78 -33.30
N LYS A 611 7.79 -57.17 -34.54
CA LYS A 611 6.79 -57.35 -35.60
C LYS A 611 5.89 -58.57 -35.34
N GLU A 612 6.46 -59.65 -34.82
CA GLU A 612 5.72 -60.85 -34.41
C GLU A 612 4.82 -60.60 -33.18
N GLN A 613 5.15 -59.62 -32.33
CA GLN A 613 4.33 -59.18 -31.19
C GLN A 613 3.25 -58.14 -31.55
N LEU A 614 3.29 -57.57 -32.76
CA LEU A 614 2.35 -56.57 -33.26
C LEU A 614 1.35 -57.12 -34.29
N LEU A 615 1.42 -58.44 -34.58
CA LEU A 615 0.50 -59.21 -35.41
C LEU A 615 -0.34 -60.16 -34.55
#